data_AF-A0A7W5V112-F1
#
_entry.id   AF-A0A7W5V112-F1
#
_cell.length_a   1.000
_cell.length_b   1.000
_cell.length_c   1.000
_cell.angle_alpha   90.00
_cell.angle_beta   90.00
_cell.angle_gamma   90.00
#
_symmetry.space_group_name_H-M   'P 1'
#
loop_
_entity.id
_entity.type
_entity.pdbx_description
1 polymer ?
#
loop_
_entity_poly.entity_id
_entity_poly.type
_entity_poly.pdbx_seq_one_letter_code
_entity_poly.pdbx_strand_id
1 'polypeptide(L)'
;MAYNLEQLGTIGFQDLAAALAVQTFGSGVQVMGAGRDGGRDLYCKGSLVWQRTDEQDGEVWDGYTVFQVKHKKQLTARPADDAAWLWGHIRDELETWADPSSGRNPVPDHLVIITNVPLTPVPNSGGHDWLNQNIQRYVNDLADGSRDVGTGAERKAKHARISRLRKWRLWDGNQIQALLTMYPGVRQAFPGFLTAADVFANLAEFTGSLPIERLEPGLRAHARTTLIGEGTIYFDEAGSGDGNGLPVHQVAIDLPVTLRNETERGSVIQHVLDRGEHMLRPKLTMHSGHAISSSPAPPATGRPPSPSSSSRPTGLPCSLARVT
;
A
#
# COMPACT_ATOMS: atom_id res chain seq x y z
N MET A 1 9.37 -4.97 2.61
CA MET A 1 8.48 -4.24 1.68
C MET A 1 7.11 -4.16 2.35
N ALA A 2 6.46 -3.01 2.39
CA ALA A 2 5.14 -2.88 3.05
C ALA A 2 4.03 -3.16 2.03
N TYR A 3 3.14 -4.10 2.34
CA TYR A 3 1.98 -4.47 1.54
C TYR A 3 0.85 -3.44 1.69
N ASN A 4 0.14 -3.15 0.61
CA ASN A 4 -0.98 -2.20 0.65
C ASN A 4 -2.27 -2.90 1.16
N LEU A 5 -2.45 -2.92 2.48
CA LEU A 5 -3.60 -3.57 3.13
C LEU A 5 -4.94 -2.87 2.83
N GLU A 6 -4.94 -1.60 2.39
CA GLU A 6 -6.15 -0.84 2.07
C GLU A 6 -6.83 -1.38 0.79
N GLN A 7 -6.06 -1.95 -0.14
CA GLN A 7 -6.55 -2.44 -1.44
C GLN A 7 -7.37 -3.73 -1.36
N LEU A 8 -7.26 -4.50 -0.27
CA LEU A 8 -8.02 -5.76 -0.13
C LEU A 8 -9.53 -5.54 0.08
N GLY A 9 -9.93 -4.35 0.50
CA GLY A 9 -11.29 -4.10 0.99
C GLY A 9 -11.64 -4.92 2.24
N THR A 10 -12.86 -4.76 2.74
CA THR A 10 -13.28 -5.39 4.00
C THR A 10 -13.29 -6.91 3.94
N ILE A 11 -13.89 -7.48 2.89
CA ILE A 11 -14.02 -8.94 2.73
C ILE A 11 -12.64 -9.57 2.52
N GLY A 12 -11.85 -9.05 1.57
CA GLY A 12 -10.51 -9.59 1.31
C GLY A 12 -9.58 -9.46 2.51
N PHE A 13 -9.73 -8.42 3.33
CA PHE A 13 -8.97 -8.28 4.57
C PHE A 13 -9.42 -9.27 5.65
N GLN A 14 -10.72 -9.58 5.73
CA GLN A 14 -11.23 -10.64 6.61
C GLN A 14 -10.69 -12.02 6.20
N ASP A 15 -10.68 -12.33 4.91
CA ASP A 15 -10.10 -13.56 4.39
C ASP A 15 -8.59 -13.64 4.67
N LEU A 16 -7.87 -12.52 4.54
CA LEU A 16 -6.46 -12.44 4.92
C LEU A 16 -6.25 -12.72 6.41
N ALA A 17 -7.00 -12.04 7.27
CA ALA A 17 -6.93 -12.23 8.72
C ALA A 17 -7.22 -13.69 9.09
N ALA A 18 -8.18 -14.32 8.39
CA ALA A 18 -8.50 -15.72 8.57
C ALA A 18 -7.35 -16.65 8.17
N ALA A 19 -6.78 -16.44 6.99
CA ALA A 19 -5.63 -17.22 6.53
C ALA A 19 -4.44 -17.09 7.48
N LEU A 20 -4.15 -15.88 7.97
CA LEU A 20 -3.09 -15.65 8.96
C LEU A 20 -3.37 -16.33 10.30
N ALA A 21 -4.61 -16.28 10.79
CA ALA A 21 -4.99 -16.94 12.05
C ALA A 21 -4.88 -18.47 11.93
N VAL A 22 -5.39 -19.05 10.86
CA VAL A 22 -5.28 -20.51 10.60
C VAL A 22 -3.83 -20.93 10.41
N GLN A 23 -3.01 -20.13 9.72
CA GLN A 23 -1.58 -20.44 9.56
C GLN A 23 -0.82 -20.35 10.88
N THR A 24 -1.20 -19.43 11.76
CA THR A 24 -0.52 -19.20 13.05
C THR A 24 -0.92 -20.23 14.11
N PHE A 25 -2.19 -20.63 14.14
CA PHE A 25 -2.74 -21.45 15.23
C PHE A 25 -3.26 -22.83 14.79
N GLY A 26 -3.24 -23.11 13.49
CA GLY A 26 -3.73 -24.36 12.92
C GLY A 26 -5.26 -24.43 12.79
N SER A 27 -5.75 -25.65 12.56
CA SER A 27 -7.17 -25.95 12.30
C SER A 27 -8.10 -25.77 13.49
N GLY A 28 -7.58 -25.41 14.68
CA GLY A 28 -8.38 -25.05 15.85
C GLY A 28 -9.13 -23.73 15.70
N VAL A 29 -8.77 -22.91 14.70
CA VAL A 29 -9.46 -21.66 14.38
C VAL A 29 -10.58 -21.94 13.37
N GLN A 30 -11.81 -21.64 13.77
CA GLN A 30 -12.98 -21.69 12.93
C GLN A 30 -13.22 -20.32 12.28
N VAL A 31 -13.13 -20.27 10.95
CA VAL A 31 -13.54 -19.11 10.14
C VAL A 31 -15.06 -19.09 10.00
N MET A 32 -15.68 -17.94 10.21
CA MET A 32 -17.11 -17.75 9.97
C MET A 32 -17.35 -17.23 8.55
N GLY A 33 -18.30 -17.84 7.83
CA GLY A 33 -18.74 -17.37 6.52
C GLY A 33 -19.78 -16.24 6.62
N ALA A 34 -20.17 -15.71 5.46
CA ALA A 34 -21.21 -14.68 5.37
C ALA A 34 -22.54 -15.17 5.98
N GLY A 35 -23.04 -14.46 6.98
CA GLY A 35 -24.27 -14.77 7.71
C GLY A 35 -24.71 -13.59 8.57
N ARG A 36 -25.85 -13.72 9.25
CA ARG A 36 -26.34 -12.68 10.18
C ARG A 36 -25.24 -12.37 11.19
N ASP A 37 -24.79 -11.11 11.23
CA ASP A 37 -23.64 -10.67 12.01
C ASP A 37 -23.84 -11.00 13.50
N GLY A 38 -23.08 -12.00 13.97
CA GLY A 38 -23.07 -12.46 15.35
C GLY A 38 -21.94 -11.85 16.18
N GLY A 39 -21.18 -10.90 15.62
CA GLY A 39 -20.03 -10.31 16.29
C GLY A 39 -18.83 -11.24 16.43
N ARG A 40 -18.62 -12.13 15.46
CA ARG A 40 -17.45 -13.02 15.41
C ARG A 40 -17.06 -13.27 13.96
N ASP A 41 -15.86 -12.87 13.59
CA ASP A 41 -15.30 -13.18 12.28
C ASP A 41 -14.61 -14.54 12.32
N LEU A 42 -13.88 -14.82 13.41
CA LEU A 42 -13.36 -16.15 13.72
C LEU A 42 -13.46 -16.46 15.20
N TYR A 43 -13.37 -17.75 15.54
CA TYR A 43 -13.25 -18.18 16.91
C TYR A 43 -12.42 -19.46 17.07
N CYS A 44 -11.89 -19.67 18.26
CA CYS A 44 -11.27 -20.91 18.69
C CYS A 44 -11.87 -21.34 20.03
N LYS A 45 -12.18 -22.63 20.18
CA LYS A 45 -12.59 -23.22 21.44
C LYS A 45 -11.50 -24.19 21.92
N GLY A 46 -11.01 -23.96 23.12
CA GLY A 46 -9.94 -24.74 23.74
C GLY A 46 -8.63 -23.95 23.79
N SER A 47 -7.52 -24.66 23.64
CA SER A 47 -6.18 -24.12 23.80
C SER A 47 -5.67 -23.45 22.53
N LEU A 48 -5.33 -22.16 22.63
CA LEU A 48 -4.68 -21.35 21.61
C LEU A 48 -3.24 -21.07 22.06
N VAL A 49 -2.26 -21.62 21.33
CA VAL A 49 -0.84 -21.51 21.68
C VAL A 49 -0.19 -20.38 20.90
N TRP A 50 0.26 -19.35 21.61
CA TRP A 50 0.97 -18.21 21.03
C TRP A 50 2.46 -18.53 20.94
N GLN A 51 2.84 -19.12 19.80
CA GLN A 51 4.21 -19.49 19.42
C GLN A 51 4.95 -20.32 20.46
N ARG A 52 5.04 -21.62 20.20
CA ARG A 52 5.95 -22.52 20.91
C ARG A 52 7.25 -22.58 20.11
N THR A 53 8.36 -22.15 20.71
CA THR A 53 9.69 -22.51 20.20
C THR A 53 10.12 -23.81 20.88
N ASP A 54 11.12 -24.49 20.33
CA ASP A 54 11.67 -25.71 20.95
C ASP A 54 12.26 -25.46 22.35
N GLU A 55 12.54 -24.19 22.67
CA GLU A 55 13.21 -23.75 23.90
C GLU A 55 12.27 -23.07 24.91
N GLN A 56 11.10 -22.59 24.49
CA GLN A 56 10.15 -21.90 25.37
C GLN A 56 8.71 -22.34 25.10
N ASP A 57 8.03 -22.72 26.17
CA ASP A 57 6.58 -22.86 26.15
C ASP A 57 5.96 -21.50 25.85
N GLY A 58 5.34 -21.40 24.67
CA GLY A 58 4.57 -20.22 24.27
C GLY A 58 3.42 -19.95 25.23
N GLU A 59 2.95 -18.70 25.26
CA GLU A 59 1.77 -18.38 26.06
C GLU A 59 0.56 -19.18 25.56
N VAL A 60 -0.09 -19.92 26.46
CA VAL A 60 -1.30 -20.69 26.14
C VAL A 60 -2.53 -19.97 26.65
N TRP A 61 -3.50 -19.77 25.77
CA TRP A 61 -4.84 -19.27 26.09
C TRP A 61 -5.84 -20.41 26.03
N ASP A 62 -6.36 -20.84 27.18
CA ASP A 62 -7.35 -21.91 27.24
C ASP A 62 -8.76 -21.37 27.50
N GLY A 63 -9.69 -21.62 26.57
CA GLY A 63 -11.09 -21.21 26.67
C GLY A 63 -11.69 -20.83 25.31
N TYR A 64 -12.63 -19.89 25.32
CA TYR A 64 -13.26 -19.36 24.12
C TYR A 64 -12.57 -18.07 23.65
N THR A 65 -11.81 -18.15 22.56
CA THR A 65 -11.15 -17.00 21.95
C THR A 65 -11.93 -16.54 20.73
N VAL A 66 -12.23 -15.25 20.63
CA VAL A 66 -12.86 -14.63 19.46
C VAL A 66 -11.85 -13.73 18.76
N PHE A 67 -11.85 -13.78 17.43
CA PHE A 67 -11.10 -12.86 16.59
C PHE A 67 -12.09 -11.91 15.93
N GLN A 68 -11.83 -10.61 16.09
CA GLN A 68 -12.60 -9.55 15.48
C GLN A 68 -11.71 -8.80 14.50
N VAL A 69 -12.13 -8.77 13.24
CA VAL A 69 -11.41 -8.12 12.15
C VAL A 69 -12.03 -6.75 11.90
N LYS A 70 -11.20 -5.71 11.84
CA LYS A 70 -11.60 -4.33 11.55
C LYS A 70 -10.72 -3.75 10.45
N HIS A 71 -11.30 -3.56 9.28
CA HIS A 71 -10.65 -2.93 8.13
C HIS A 71 -11.02 -1.46 8.02
N LYS A 72 -10.00 -0.60 7.95
CA LYS A 72 -10.15 0.81 7.58
C LYS A 72 -9.83 0.97 6.11
N LYS A 73 -10.82 1.35 5.31
CA LYS A 73 -10.69 1.51 3.85
C LYS A 73 -9.60 2.50 3.45
N GLN A 74 -9.48 3.59 4.19
CA GLN A 74 -8.47 4.61 3.94
C GLN A 74 -7.83 5.07 5.26
N LEU A 75 -6.53 4.89 5.36
CA LEU A 75 -5.73 5.39 6.48
C LEU A 75 -5.58 6.91 6.38
N THR A 76 -5.51 7.57 7.53
CA THR A 76 -5.38 9.02 7.59
C THR A 76 -3.92 9.41 7.72
N ALA A 77 -3.60 10.67 7.42
CA ALA A 77 -2.24 11.18 7.57
C ALA A 77 -1.76 11.21 9.03
N ARG A 78 -2.69 11.22 10.00
CA ARG A 78 -2.41 11.31 11.43
C ARG A 78 -2.71 9.97 12.10
N PRO A 79 -1.69 9.21 12.54
CA PRO A 79 -1.89 7.91 13.17
C PRO A 79 -2.84 7.92 14.39
N ALA A 80 -2.92 9.04 15.10
CA ALA A 80 -3.82 9.20 16.23
C ALA A 80 -5.31 9.14 15.83
N ASP A 81 -5.66 9.66 14.65
CA ASP A 81 -7.04 9.64 14.17
C ASP A 81 -7.46 8.21 13.77
N ASP A 82 -6.51 7.42 13.26
CA ASP A 82 -6.72 5.99 12.95
C ASP A 82 -6.85 5.15 14.23
N ALA A 83 -6.03 5.41 15.25
CA ALA A 83 -6.15 4.76 16.55
C ALA A 83 -7.48 5.12 17.25
N ALA A 84 -7.91 6.38 17.18
CA ALA A 84 -9.19 6.81 17.73
C ALA A 84 -10.39 6.18 17.00
N TRP A 85 -10.31 6.07 15.66
CA TRP A 85 -11.30 5.32 14.88
C TRP A 85 -11.38 3.86 15.34
N LEU A 86 -10.23 3.20 15.49
CA LEU A 86 -10.17 1.80 15.90
C LEU A 86 -10.71 1.61 17.33
N TRP A 87 -10.40 2.55 18.23
CA TRP A 87 -10.97 2.54 19.58
C TRP A 87 -12.50 2.61 19.56
N GLY A 88 -13.10 3.45 18.72
CA GLY A 88 -14.55 3.52 18.57
C GLY A 88 -15.15 2.14 18.26
N HIS A 89 -14.58 1.45 17.25
CA HIS A 89 -15.02 0.10 16.90
C HIS A 89 -14.80 -0.92 18.01
N ILE A 90 -13.64 -0.91 18.68
CA ILE A 90 -13.36 -1.83 19.80
C ILE A 90 -14.35 -1.58 20.93
N ARG A 91 -14.62 -0.32 21.26
CA ARG A 91 -15.56 0.05 22.30
C ARG A 91 -16.98 -0.43 21.98
N ASP A 92 -17.45 -0.25 20.76
CA ASP A 92 -18.78 -0.71 20.33
C ASP A 92 -18.90 -2.25 20.46
N GLU A 93 -17.84 -2.99 20.12
CA GLU A 93 -17.79 -4.43 20.32
C GLU A 93 -17.84 -4.81 21.80
N LEU A 94 -17.06 -4.15 22.65
CA LEU A 94 -17.04 -4.39 24.11
C LEU A 94 -18.41 -4.05 24.74
N GLU A 95 -19.03 -2.95 24.33
CA GLU A 95 -20.37 -2.56 24.78
C GLU A 95 -21.41 -3.61 24.38
N THR A 96 -21.34 -4.11 23.15
CA THR A 96 -22.24 -5.16 22.68
C THR A 96 -22.04 -6.48 23.43
N TRP A 97 -20.78 -6.86 23.73
CA TRP A 97 -20.50 -8.05 24.54
C TRP A 97 -20.94 -7.90 26.00
N ALA A 98 -20.80 -6.71 26.56
CA ALA A 98 -21.22 -6.39 27.92
C ALA A 98 -22.75 -6.31 28.06
N ASP A 99 -23.47 -5.90 27.02
CA ASP A 99 -24.93 -5.78 27.06
C ASP A 99 -25.64 -7.15 27.21
N PRO A 100 -26.42 -7.37 28.29
CA PRO A 100 -27.25 -8.56 28.46
C PRO A 100 -28.20 -8.85 27.29
N SER A 101 -28.68 -7.81 26.60
CA SER A 101 -29.73 -7.90 25.58
C SER A 101 -29.21 -8.17 24.17
N SER A 102 -27.91 -8.04 23.93
CA SER A 102 -27.31 -8.14 22.59
C SER A 102 -27.42 -9.53 21.94
N GLY A 103 -27.80 -10.55 22.70
CA GLY A 103 -27.84 -11.94 22.24
C GLY A 103 -26.47 -12.57 22.01
N ARG A 104 -25.37 -11.81 22.22
CA ARG A 104 -24.01 -12.31 22.04
C ARG A 104 -23.62 -13.21 23.20
N ASN A 105 -23.77 -14.52 22.99
CA ASN A 105 -23.45 -15.56 23.97
C ASN A 105 -22.80 -16.79 23.28
N PRO A 106 -21.84 -17.45 23.93
CA PRO A 106 -21.17 -17.04 25.17
C PRO A 106 -20.24 -15.83 24.97
N VAL A 107 -19.99 -15.06 26.03
CA VAL A 107 -18.96 -14.00 26.04
C VAL A 107 -17.58 -14.65 25.95
N PRO A 108 -16.64 -14.12 25.13
CA PRO A 108 -15.29 -14.67 25.01
C PRO A 108 -14.48 -14.56 26.30
N ASP A 109 -13.64 -15.57 26.52
CA ASP A 109 -12.54 -15.54 27.48
C ASP A 109 -11.39 -14.68 27.00
N HIS A 110 -11.15 -14.68 25.69
CA HIS A 110 -10.06 -13.92 25.08
C HIS A 110 -10.49 -13.27 23.78
N LEU A 111 -9.93 -12.09 23.49
CA LEU A 111 -10.24 -11.32 22.29
C LEU A 111 -8.98 -10.98 21.51
N VAL A 112 -8.96 -11.28 20.22
CA VAL A 112 -7.90 -10.83 19.30
C VAL A 112 -8.51 -9.87 18.31
N ILE A 113 -8.03 -8.63 18.29
CA ILE A 113 -8.48 -7.62 17.33
C ILE A 113 -7.45 -7.54 16.21
N ILE A 114 -7.88 -7.77 14.97
CA ILE A 114 -7.03 -7.76 13.78
C ILE A 114 -7.40 -6.55 12.92
N THR A 115 -6.44 -5.72 12.57
CA THR A 115 -6.70 -4.48 11.83
C THR A 115 -5.54 -4.07 10.91
N ASN A 116 -5.85 -3.41 9.80
CA ASN A 116 -4.86 -2.85 8.91
C ASN A 116 -4.25 -1.52 9.41
N VAL A 117 -4.80 -0.94 10.49
CA VAL A 117 -4.29 0.31 11.07
C VAL A 117 -2.93 0.07 11.73
N PRO A 118 -1.84 0.71 11.27
CA PRO A 118 -0.55 0.63 11.95
C PRO A 118 -0.58 1.49 13.22
N LEU A 119 -0.27 0.89 14.37
CA LEU A 119 -0.24 1.61 15.64
C LEU A 119 1.17 2.10 15.95
N THR A 120 1.28 3.28 16.53
CA THR A 120 2.60 3.85 16.86
C THR A 120 3.20 3.11 18.06
N PRO A 121 4.50 2.78 18.04
CA PRO A 121 5.16 1.94 19.05
C PRO A 121 5.69 2.73 20.25
N VAL A 122 5.37 4.03 20.37
CA VAL A 122 5.92 4.86 21.45
C VAL A 122 5.48 4.28 22.80
N PRO A 123 6.41 3.94 23.72
CA PRO A 123 6.02 3.38 25.01
C PRO A 123 5.08 4.31 25.79
N ASN A 124 4.09 3.71 26.46
CA ASN A 124 3.06 4.31 27.31
C ASN A 124 2.09 5.30 26.64
N SER A 125 2.39 5.76 25.42
CA SER A 125 1.66 6.86 24.76
C SER A 125 1.36 6.62 23.28
N GLY A 126 2.05 5.67 22.66
CA GLY A 126 1.80 5.23 21.31
C GLY A 126 0.42 4.58 21.18
N GLY A 127 -0.09 4.53 19.95
CA GLY A 127 -1.44 4.02 19.66
C GLY A 127 -1.67 2.61 20.18
N HIS A 128 -0.63 1.77 20.25
CA HIS A 128 -0.71 0.42 20.79
C HIS A 128 -1.00 0.42 22.29
N ASP A 129 -0.17 1.09 23.08
CA ASP A 129 -0.32 1.15 24.54
C ASP A 129 -1.56 1.94 24.93
N TRP A 130 -1.86 3.02 24.20
CA TRP A 130 -3.06 3.82 24.41
C TRP A 130 -4.34 3.00 24.22
N LEU A 131 -4.42 2.13 23.20
CA LEU A 131 -5.57 1.24 23.01
C LEU A 131 -5.70 0.20 24.12
N ASN A 132 -4.58 -0.44 24.51
CA ASN A 132 -4.58 -1.39 25.62
C ASN A 132 -5.06 -0.73 26.93
N GLN A 133 -4.59 0.49 27.20
CA GLN A 133 -5.03 1.27 28.36
C GLN A 133 -6.52 1.64 28.29
N ASN A 134 -7.06 1.97 27.11
CA ASN A 134 -8.49 2.26 26.97
C ASN A 134 -9.38 1.02 27.17
N ILE A 135 -8.97 -0.14 26.66
CA ILE A 135 -9.68 -1.41 26.91
C ILE A 135 -9.68 -1.72 28.41
N GLN A 136 -8.51 -1.63 29.06
CA GLN A 136 -8.40 -1.83 30.51
C GLN A 136 -9.25 -0.83 31.29
N ARG A 137 -9.24 0.45 30.89
CA ARG A 137 -10.05 1.51 31.52
C ARG A 137 -11.52 1.20 31.40
N TYR A 138 -12.00 0.77 30.24
CA TYR A 138 -13.40 0.39 30.05
C TYR A 138 -13.84 -0.71 31.03
N VAL A 139 -13.02 -1.76 31.20
CA VAL A 139 -13.30 -2.84 32.16
C VAL A 139 -13.30 -2.31 33.60
N ASN A 140 -12.33 -1.46 33.96
CA ASN A 140 -12.22 -0.88 35.30
C ASN A 140 -13.38 0.08 35.61
N ASP A 141 -13.81 0.89 34.65
CA ASP A 141 -14.93 1.83 34.79
C ASP A 141 -16.24 1.06 35.03
N LEU A 142 -16.40 -0.12 34.41
CA LEU A 142 -17.53 -1.00 34.71
C LEU A 142 -17.43 -1.66 36.09
N ALA A 143 -16.23 -1.87 36.62
CA ALA A 143 -16.03 -2.39 37.97
C ALA A 143 -16.31 -1.33 39.06
N ASP A 144 -15.99 -0.07 38.78
CA ASP A 144 -16.16 1.05 39.71
C ASP A 144 -17.63 1.48 39.88
N GLY A 145 -18.15 1.35 41.11
CA GLY A 145 -19.49 1.80 41.48
C GLY A 145 -19.55 3.18 42.12
N SER A 146 -18.42 3.88 42.26
CA SER A 146 -18.32 5.15 42.99
C SER A 146 -19.21 6.25 42.42
N ARG A 147 -19.56 6.15 41.13
CA ARG A 147 -20.38 7.12 40.39
C ARG A 147 -21.81 6.65 40.12
N ASP A 148 -22.22 5.52 40.67
CA ASP A 148 -23.58 5.01 40.47
C ASP A 148 -24.62 5.92 41.13
N VAL A 149 -25.62 6.34 40.35
CA VAL A 149 -26.85 6.93 40.90
C VAL A 149 -27.84 5.78 41.10
N GLY A 150 -28.08 5.40 42.36
CA GLY A 150 -29.00 4.31 42.72
C GLY A 150 -28.33 2.94 42.86
N THR A 151 -28.96 1.87 42.36
CA THR A 151 -28.51 0.48 42.61
C THR A 151 -27.32 0.03 41.76
N GLY A 152 -27.03 0.77 40.68
CA GLY A 152 -25.98 0.40 39.70
C GLY A 152 -26.27 -0.91 38.96
N ALA A 153 -27.54 -1.34 38.90
CA ALA A 153 -27.90 -2.68 38.40
C ALA A 153 -27.44 -2.92 36.96
N GLU A 154 -27.59 -1.93 36.06
CA GLU A 154 -27.18 -2.05 34.66
C GLU A 154 -25.65 -2.22 34.54
N ARG A 155 -24.88 -1.35 35.21
CA ARG A 155 -23.41 -1.45 35.23
C ARG A 155 -22.95 -2.79 35.78
N LYS A 156 -23.54 -3.25 36.89
CA LYS A 156 -23.23 -4.56 37.50
C LYS A 156 -23.51 -5.71 36.54
N ALA A 157 -24.62 -5.67 35.78
CA ALA A 157 -24.93 -6.67 34.78
C ALA A 157 -23.92 -6.66 33.62
N LYS A 158 -23.52 -5.48 33.14
CA LYS A 158 -22.47 -5.32 32.12
C LYS A 158 -21.12 -5.84 32.61
N HIS A 159 -20.72 -5.45 33.82
CA HIS A 159 -19.48 -5.91 34.46
C HIS A 159 -19.45 -7.43 34.63
N ALA A 160 -20.54 -8.04 35.11
CA ALA A 160 -20.63 -9.48 35.29
C ALA A 160 -20.48 -10.27 33.98
N ARG A 161 -20.89 -9.69 32.85
CA ARG A 161 -20.69 -10.28 31.52
C ARG A 161 -19.25 -10.10 31.06
N ILE A 162 -18.74 -8.86 31.05
CA ILE A 162 -17.41 -8.56 30.49
C ILE A 162 -16.26 -9.09 31.36
N SER A 163 -16.49 -9.34 32.66
CA SER A 163 -15.49 -9.93 33.56
C SER A 163 -15.04 -11.33 33.15
N ARG A 164 -15.75 -11.97 32.20
CA ARG A 164 -15.29 -13.21 31.55
C ARG A 164 -14.10 -12.99 30.62
N LEU A 165 -13.95 -11.80 30.04
CA LEU A 165 -12.82 -11.45 29.19
C LEU A 165 -11.55 -11.34 30.05
N ARG A 166 -10.68 -12.34 29.95
CA ARG A 166 -9.44 -12.46 30.73
C ARG A 166 -8.27 -11.74 30.07
N LYS A 167 -8.15 -11.84 28.75
CA LYS A 167 -7.02 -11.27 27.98
C LYS A 167 -7.46 -10.77 26.61
N TRP A 168 -6.71 -9.84 26.06
CA TRP A 168 -6.84 -9.41 24.68
C TRP A 168 -5.48 -9.19 24.02
N ARG A 169 -5.46 -9.24 22.69
CA ARG A 169 -4.28 -8.91 21.87
C ARG A 169 -4.69 -8.11 20.63
N LEU A 170 -3.78 -7.27 20.16
CA LEU A 170 -3.94 -6.46 18.96
C LEU A 170 -2.98 -6.97 17.88
N TRP A 171 -3.51 -7.37 16.73
CA TRP A 171 -2.76 -7.54 15.49
C TRP A 171 -2.98 -6.29 14.65
N ASP A 172 -2.09 -5.32 14.86
CA ASP A 172 -2.13 -4.07 14.12
C ASP A 172 -1.52 -4.22 12.72
N GLY A 173 -1.55 -3.15 11.95
CA GLY A 173 -0.98 -3.13 10.60
C GLY A 173 0.48 -3.58 10.59
N ASN A 174 1.28 -3.23 11.60
CA ASN A 174 2.69 -3.63 11.67
C ASN A 174 2.84 -5.14 11.90
N GLN A 175 2.06 -5.71 12.82
CA GLN A 175 2.06 -7.15 13.09
C GLN A 175 1.63 -7.96 11.86
N ILE A 176 0.61 -7.49 11.13
CA ILE A 176 0.15 -8.16 9.90
C ILE A 176 1.26 -8.17 8.84
N GLN A 177 1.99 -7.07 8.67
CA GLN A 177 3.12 -7.00 7.72
C GLN A 177 4.22 -8.00 8.08
N ALA A 178 4.51 -8.15 9.38
CA ALA A 178 5.47 -9.13 9.87
C ALA A 178 5.00 -10.57 9.61
N LEU A 179 3.72 -10.88 9.90
CA LEU A 179 3.14 -12.20 9.65
C LEU A 179 3.10 -12.54 8.16
N LEU A 180 2.79 -11.57 7.29
CA LEU A 180 2.86 -11.75 5.84
C LEU A 180 4.29 -12.01 5.32
N THR A 181 5.30 -11.49 6.02
CA THR A 181 6.70 -11.79 5.71
C THR A 181 7.08 -13.20 6.17
N MET A 182 6.56 -13.65 7.32
CA MET A 182 6.78 -15.00 7.85
C MET A 182 6.05 -16.08 7.04
N TYR A 183 4.89 -15.77 6.47
CA TYR A 183 4.03 -16.71 5.73
C TYR A 183 3.84 -16.28 4.26
N PRO A 184 4.86 -16.47 3.39
CA PRO A 184 4.79 -16.05 1.99
C PRO A 184 3.68 -16.77 1.21
N GLY A 185 3.31 -18.00 1.58
CA GLY A 185 2.20 -18.73 0.94
C GLY A 185 0.84 -18.04 1.15
N VAL A 186 0.62 -17.44 2.33
CA VAL A 186 -0.58 -16.63 2.57
C VAL A 186 -0.55 -15.41 1.67
N ARG A 187 0.57 -14.67 1.64
CA ARG A 187 0.73 -13.50 0.77
C ARG A 187 0.40 -13.80 -0.69
N GLN A 188 0.95 -14.88 -1.24
CA GLN A 188 0.79 -15.27 -2.64
C GLN A 188 -0.65 -15.65 -3.00
N ALA A 189 -1.45 -16.10 -2.03
CA ALA A 189 -2.85 -16.45 -2.24
C ALA A 189 -3.78 -15.24 -2.42
N PHE A 190 -3.33 -14.01 -2.13
CA PHE A 190 -4.14 -12.80 -2.28
C PHE A 190 -3.71 -11.99 -3.51
N PRO A 191 -4.54 -11.90 -4.56
CA PRO A 191 -4.21 -11.18 -5.79
C PRO A 191 -3.82 -9.71 -5.57
N GLY A 192 -4.40 -9.06 -4.56
CA GLY A 192 -4.07 -7.67 -4.20
C GLY A 192 -2.63 -7.45 -3.71
N PHE A 193 -1.89 -8.53 -3.43
CA PHE A 193 -0.48 -8.49 -3.05
C PHE A 193 0.47 -9.05 -4.10
N LEU A 194 -0.05 -9.53 -5.24
CA LEU A 194 0.81 -10.01 -6.33
C LEU A 194 1.59 -8.83 -6.90
N THR A 195 2.90 -8.84 -6.67
CA THR A 195 3.81 -7.89 -7.31
C THR A 195 4.25 -8.43 -8.67
N ALA A 196 4.75 -7.55 -9.54
CA ALA A 196 5.40 -8.00 -10.78
C ALA A 196 6.52 -9.02 -10.50
N ALA A 197 7.27 -8.84 -9.40
CA ALA A 197 8.29 -9.80 -8.98
C ALA A 197 7.70 -11.17 -8.62
N ASP A 198 6.53 -11.24 -7.98
CA ASP A 198 5.84 -12.51 -7.71
C ASP A 198 5.38 -13.20 -9.00
N VAL A 199 4.89 -12.43 -9.97
CA VAL A 199 4.52 -12.96 -11.30
C VAL A 199 5.75 -13.47 -12.03
N PHE A 200 6.88 -12.75 -12.01
CA PHE A 200 8.13 -13.21 -12.61
C PHE A 200 8.72 -14.44 -11.91
N ALA A 201 8.66 -14.49 -10.58
CA ALA A 201 9.14 -15.62 -9.80
C ALA A 201 8.36 -16.91 -10.09
N ASN A 202 7.07 -16.80 -10.37
CA ASN A 202 6.19 -17.93 -10.68
C ASN A 202 5.89 -18.06 -12.19
N LEU A 203 6.56 -17.27 -13.04
CA LEU A 203 6.24 -17.20 -14.47
C LEU A 203 6.41 -18.56 -15.14
N ALA A 204 7.41 -19.34 -14.73
CA ALA A 204 7.64 -20.70 -15.22
C ALA A 204 6.48 -21.67 -14.91
N GLU A 205 5.72 -21.45 -13.82
CA GLU A 205 4.53 -22.25 -13.50
C GLU A 205 3.34 -21.86 -14.39
N PHE A 206 3.23 -20.59 -14.75
CA PHE A 206 2.18 -20.09 -15.65
C PHE A 206 2.46 -20.41 -17.11
N THR A 207 3.72 -20.37 -17.53
CA THR A 207 4.14 -20.66 -18.89
C THR A 207 4.50 -22.12 -19.04
N GLY A 208 3.57 -23.06 -18.79
CA GLY A 208 3.81 -24.52 -18.96
C GLY A 208 4.41 -24.95 -20.32
N SER A 209 4.60 -24.00 -21.24
CA SER A 209 5.25 -24.06 -22.54
C SER A 209 6.71 -23.54 -22.59
N LEU A 210 7.28 -22.94 -21.54
CA LEU A 210 8.63 -22.37 -21.54
C LEU A 210 9.41 -22.68 -20.25
N PRO A 211 10.46 -23.53 -20.32
CA PRO A 211 11.37 -23.76 -19.20
C PRO A 211 12.06 -22.46 -18.75
N ILE A 212 12.35 -22.33 -17.45
CA ILE A 212 13.00 -21.14 -16.84
C ILE A 212 14.29 -20.74 -17.57
N GLU A 213 15.08 -21.73 -18.02
CA GLU A 213 16.34 -21.56 -18.76
C GLU A 213 16.14 -20.91 -20.13
N ARG A 214 14.93 -21.04 -20.70
CA ARG A 214 14.57 -20.46 -22.00
C ARG A 214 13.74 -19.20 -21.86
N LEU A 215 13.41 -18.78 -20.64
CA LEU A 215 12.55 -17.64 -20.39
C LEU A 215 13.20 -16.32 -20.84
N GLU A 216 14.46 -16.07 -20.48
CA GLU A 216 15.18 -14.87 -20.93
C GLU A 216 15.31 -14.85 -22.48
N PRO A 217 15.79 -15.92 -23.15
CA PRO A 217 15.79 -15.98 -24.61
C PRO A 217 14.40 -15.77 -25.24
N GLY A 218 13.36 -16.35 -24.65
CA GLY A 218 11.97 -16.26 -25.13
C GLY A 218 11.39 -14.86 -25.00
N LEU A 219 11.54 -14.21 -23.85
CA LEU A 219 11.12 -12.82 -23.63
C LEU A 219 11.91 -11.86 -24.51
N ARG A 220 13.23 -12.09 -24.69
CA ARG A 220 14.06 -11.28 -25.60
C ARG A 220 13.62 -11.46 -27.06
N ALA A 221 13.32 -12.69 -27.49
CA ALA A 221 12.82 -12.95 -28.85
C ALA A 221 11.42 -12.35 -29.07
N HIS A 222 10.53 -12.45 -28.08
CA HIS A 222 9.21 -11.82 -28.14
C HIS A 222 9.32 -10.30 -28.21
N ALA A 223 10.06 -9.67 -27.30
CA ALA A 223 10.31 -8.23 -27.32
C ALA A 223 10.92 -7.78 -28.66
N ARG A 224 11.89 -8.53 -29.19
CA ARG A 224 12.45 -8.27 -30.53
C ARG A 224 11.39 -8.37 -31.63
N THR A 225 10.51 -9.35 -31.55
CA THR A 225 9.45 -9.58 -32.55
C THR A 225 8.40 -8.47 -32.50
N THR A 226 7.98 -8.06 -31.30
CA THR A 226 7.03 -6.96 -31.09
C THR A 226 7.64 -5.62 -31.52
N LEU A 227 8.89 -5.33 -31.14
CA LEU A 227 9.58 -4.10 -31.55
C LEU A 227 9.83 -4.02 -33.06
N ILE A 228 10.08 -5.14 -33.73
CA ILE A 228 10.26 -5.17 -35.19
C ILE A 228 8.90 -5.16 -35.90
N GLY A 229 7.89 -5.86 -35.38
CA GLY A 229 6.56 -5.98 -36.00
C GLY A 229 5.68 -4.73 -35.84
N GLU A 230 5.74 -4.06 -34.68
CA GLU A 230 4.99 -2.82 -34.40
C GLU A 230 5.82 -1.56 -34.69
N GLY A 231 7.11 -1.71 -34.96
CA GLY A 231 8.02 -0.61 -35.21
C GLY A 231 7.94 -0.06 -36.63
N THR A 232 6.78 -0.03 -37.28
CA THR A 232 6.64 0.47 -38.65
C THR A 232 5.80 1.74 -38.66
N ILE A 233 6.39 2.87 -39.07
CA ILE A 233 5.69 4.15 -39.21
C ILE A 233 5.22 4.28 -40.66
N TYR A 234 3.94 4.56 -40.84
CA TYR A 234 3.36 4.86 -42.14
C TYR A 234 3.33 6.39 -42.30
N PHE A 235 4.10 6.90 -43.27
CA PHE A 235 4.03 8.30 -43.64
C PHE A 235 2.94 8.45 -44.71
N ASP A 236 2.00 9.36 -44.49
CA ASP A 236 0.97 9.71 -45.46
C ASP A 236 1.59 10.67 -46.50
N GLU A 237 2.37 10.12 -47.43
CA GLU A 237 2.90 10.90 -48.55
C GLU A 237 1.85 10.99 -49.66
N ALA A 238 1.41 12.21 -49.94
CA ALA A 238 0.52 12.50 -51.06
C ALA A 238 1.24 12.22 -52.39
N GLY A 239 1.13 10.99 -52.92
CA GLY A 239 1.38 10.70 -54.33
C GLY A 239 2.24 9.48 -54.68
N SER A 240 2.66 8.62 -53.75
CA SER A 240 3.40 7.40 -54.08
C SER A 240 2.68 6.16 -53.53
N GLY A 241 2.33 5.22 -54.42
CA GLY A 241 1.41 4.11 -54.16
C GLY A 241 2.02 2.88 -53.50
N ASP A 242 3.17 2.98 -52.85
CA ASP A 242 3.81 1.85 -52.18
C ASP A 242 3.69 2.02 -50.66
N GLY A 243 2.62 1.48 -50.10
CA GLY A 243 2.28 1.52 -48.66
C GLY A 243 3.20 0.69 -47.76
N ASN A 244 4.48 0.54 -48.11
CA ASN A 244 5.46 -0.11 -47.25
C ASN A 244 5.87 0.87 -46.15
N GLY A 245 5.33 0.68 -44.94
CA GLY A 245 5.72 1.47 -43.79
C GLY A 245 7.23 1.37 -43.52
N LEU A 246 7.80 2.45 -42.97
CA LEU A 246 9.22 2.56 -42.71
C LEU A 246 9.54 2.06 -41.29
N PRO A 247 10.54 1.18 -41.10
CA PRO A 247 10.93 0.75 -39.77
C PRO A 247 11.43 1.95 -38.95
N VAL A 248 10.92 2.13 -37.73
CA VAL A 248 11.27 3.18 -36.77
C VAL A 248 12.78 3.28 -36.59
N HIS A 249 13.48 2.15 -36.54
CA HIS A 249 14.93 2.12 -36.35
C HIS A 249 15.74 2.68 -37.54
N GLN A 250 15.12 2.91 -38.70
CA GLN A 250 15.75 3.60 -39.84
C GLN A 250 15.58 5.12 -39.77
N VAL A 251 14.66 5.61 -38.94
CA VAL A 251 14.30 7.04 -38.84
C VAL A 251 14.67 7.63 -37.48
N ALA A 252 14.59 6.83 -36.42
CA ALA A 252 14.89 7.23 -35.06
C ALA A 252 16.40 7.39 -34.89
N ILE A 253 16.84 8.66 -34.87
CA ILE A 253 18.22 9.03 -34.57
C ILE A 253 18.31 9.23 -33.05
N ASP A 254 19.10 8.38 -32.39
CA ASP A 254 19.41 8.55 -30.99
C ASP A 254 20.35 9.75 -30.82
N LEU A 255 19.85 10.81 -30.18
CA LEU A 255 20.58 12.07 -30.07
C LEU A 255 21.63 11.97 -28.95
N PRO A 256 22.83 12.55 -29.13
CA PRO A 256 23.80 12.63 -28.05
C PRO A 256 23.31 13.60 -26.96
N VAL A 257 23.49 13.24 -25.70
CA VAL A 257 23.24 14.10 -24.53
C VAL A 257 24.56 14.42 -23.85
N THR A 258 24.76 15.71 -23.57
CA THR A 258 25.81 16.19 -22.68
C THR A 258 25.21 16.53 -21.32
N LEU A 259 25.57 15.73 -20.31
CA LEU A 259 25.18 15.98 -18.93
C LEU A 259 26.13 17.00 -18.31
N ARG A 260 25.56 17.91 -17.52
CA ARG A 260 26.22 19.15 -17.07
C ARG A 260 27.48 18.94 -16.22
N ASN A 261 27.72 17.72 -15.73
CA ASN A 261 28.79 17.38 -14.79
C ASN A 261 29.63 16.15 -15.17
N GLU A 262 29.43 15.54 -16.35
CA GLU A 262 30.18 14.34 -16.73
C GLU A 262 30.76 14.49 -18.15
N THR A 263 32.03 14.12 -18.31
CA THR A 263 32.72 14.00 -19.61
C THR A 263 32.20 12.84 -20.47
N GLU A 264 31.19 12.09 -19.99
CA GLU A 264 30.61 10.96 -20.70
C GLU A 264 29.53 11.43 -21.69
N ARG A 265 29.72 11.05 -22.96
CA ARG A 265 28.70 11.20 -23.99
C ARG A 265 27.74 10.01 -23.86
N GLY A 266 26.54 10.27 -23.34
CA GLY A 266 25.44 9.32 -23.35
C GLY A 266 24.49 9.59 -24.51
N SER A 267 23.62 8.65 -24.83
CA SER A 267 22.52 8.86 -25.77
C SER A 267 21.23 9.27 -25.05
N VAL A 268 20.30 9.93 -25.74
CA VAL A 268 19.01 10.34 -25.16
C VAL A 268 18.26 9.13 -24.65
N ILE A 269 18.22 8.04 -25.43
CA ILE A 269 17.48 6.84 -25.04
C ILE A 269 18.06 6.23 -23.77
N GLN A 270 19.40 6.11 -23.70
CA GLN A 270 20.07 5.58 -22.51
C GLN A 270 19.80 6.46 -21.29
N HIS A 271 19.90 7.79 -21.43
CA HIS A 271 19.63 8.71 -20.33
C HIS A 271 18.17 8.62 -19.83
N VAL A 272 17.21 8.48 -20.73
CA VAL A 272 15.78 8.37 -20.38
C VAL A 272 15.48 7.04 -19.70
N LEU A 273 16.04 5.92 -20.17
CA LEU A 273 15.88 4.61 -19.54
C LEU A 273 16.49 4.59 -18.14
N ASP A 274 17.72 5.10 -18.00
CA ASP A 274 18.38 5.20 -16.70
C ASP A 274 17.57 6.08 -15.74
N ARG A 275 17.04 7.22 -16.19
CA ARG A 275 16.15 8.06 -15.37
C ARG A 275 14.81 7.39 -15.05
N GLY A 276 14.26 6.61 -15.97
CA GLY A 276 13.02 5.87 -15.82
C GLY A 276 13.11 4.81 -14.71
N GLU A 277 14.20 4.05 -14.68
CA GLU A 277 14.50 3.09 -13.60
C GLU A 277 14.53 3.77 -12.22
N HIS A 278 15.00 5.02 -12.16
CA HIS A 278 15.02 5.82 -10.93
C HIS A 278 13.65 6.43 -10.55
N MET A 279 12.65 6.44 -11.45
CA MET A 279 11.31 7.02 -11.22
C MET A 279 10.29 6.04 -10.62
N LEU A 280 10.64 4.79 -10.32
CA LEU A 280 9.77 3.80 -9.69
C LEU A 280 9.39 4.11 -8.21
N ARG A 281 9.59 5.35 -7.75
CA ARG A 281 8.87 5.95 -6.62
C ARG A 281 8.23 7.25 -7.09
N PRO A 282 6.89 7.37 -7.14
CA PRO A 282 6.25 8.63 -7.46
C PRO A 282 6.49 9.61 -6.31
N LYS A 283 7.50 10.48 -6.46
CA LYS A 283 7.50 11.78 -5.80
C LYS A 283 7.11 12.80 -6.85
N LEU A 284 5.89 13.34 -6.72
CA LEU A 284 5.44 14.53 -7.44
C LEU A 284 6.45 15.65 -7.15
N THR A 285 7.41 15.81 -8.07
CA THR A 285 8.37 16.90 -8.03
C THR A 285 8.03 17.77 -9.22
N MET A 286 7.41 18.92 -8.98
CA MET A 286 7.20 19.95 -9.98
C MET A 286 8.59 20.38 -10.50
N HIS A 287 8.97 19.94 -11.69
CA HIS A 287 10.19 20.42 -12.35
C HIS A 287 9.84 21.60 -13.25
N SER A 288 10.49 22.74 -12.98
CA SER A 288 10.39 23.95 -13.79
C SER A 288 11.09 23.69 -15.14
N GLY A 289 10.38 23.94 -16.24
CA GLY A 289 10.81 23.55 -17.59
C GLY A 289 12.12 24.19 -18.06
N HIS A 290 12.93 23.40 -18.77
CA HIS A 290 14.05 23.89 -19.57
C HIS A 290 13.69 23.83 -21.05
N ALA A 291 13.66 25.00 -21.71
CA ALA A 291 13.50 25.09 -23.15
C ALA A 291 14.80 24.69 -23.86
N ILE A 292 14.69 23.79 -24.83
CA ILE A 292 15.79 23.42 -25.73
C ILE A 292 15.87 24.52 -26.81
N SER A 293 16.97 25.27 -26.84
CA SER A 293 17.28 26.24 -27.90
C SER A 293 18.17 25.58 -28.95
N SER A 294 17.64 25.41 -30.17
CA SER A 294 18.44 25.06 -31.35
C SER A 294 18.94 26.35 -32.01
N SER A 295 20.24 26.60 -31.96
CA SER A 295 20.87 27.68 -32.73
C SER A 295 21.55 27.09 -33.96
N PRO A 296 21.20 27.50 -35.20
CA PRO A 296 21.94 27.08 -36.38
C PRO A 296 23.22 27.92 -36.56
N ALA A 297 24.32 27.24 -36.88
CA ALA A 297 25.62 27.84 -37.18
C ALA A 297 25.57 28.68 -38.48
N PRO A 298 26.36 29.78 -38.60
CA PRO A 298 26.30 30.67 -39.76
C PRO A 298 27.16 30.18 -40.93
N PRO A 299 26.73 30.34 -42.20
CA PRO A 299 27.59 30.13 -43.37
C PRO A 299 28.47 31.36 -43.67
N ALA A 300 29.69 31.09 -44.13
CA ALA A 300 30.72 32.07 -44.43
C ALA A 300 30.61 32.66 -45.87
N THR A 301 30.66 33.99 -45.92
CA THR A 301 31.25 34.90 -46.94
C THR A 301 30.77 34.92 -48.40
N GLY A 302 30.27 36.10 -48.81
CA GLY A 302 30.24 36.63 -50.18
C GLY A 302 29.60 38.04 -50.22
N ARG A 303 30.38 39.07 -50.58
CA ARG A 303 30.12 40.52 -50.44
C ARG A 303 29.35 41.13 -51.66
N PRO A 304 29.02 42.44 -51.73
CA PRO A 304 27.68 43.07 -51.60
C PRO A 304 27.17 43.72 -52.92
N PRO A 305 26.10 44.54 -52.94
CA PRO A 305 26.22 45.98 -52.64
C PRO A 305 25.04 46.64 -51.88
N SER A 306 25.36 47.83 -51.34
CA SER A 306 24.60 48.88 -50.62
C SER A 306 23.59 49.68 -51.49
N PRO A 307 22.94 50.81 -51.05
CA PRO A 307 22.55 51.32 -49.71
C PRO A 307 21.10 51.92 -49.64
N SER A 308 20.57 52.18 -48.44
CA SER A 308 19.81 53.41 -48.04
C SER A 308 19.32 53.25 -46.58
N SER A 309 19.87 53.93 -45.57
CA SER A 309 19.61 55.31 -45.10
C SER A 309 18.19 55.57 -44.57
N SER A 310 18.02 55.62 -43.24
CA SER A 310 17.45 56.74 -42.45
C SER A 310 17.08 56.25 -41.02
N SER A 311 17.79 56.77 -40.01
CA SER A 311 17.31 57.75 -39.03
C SER A 311 16.45 57.21 -37.87
N ARG A 312 17.11 57.08 -36.72
CA ARG A 312 16.65 57.33 -35.32
C ARG A 312 15.94 58.71 -35.19
N PRO A 313 15.37 59.15 -34.02
CA PRO A 313 15.45 58.63 -32.64
C PRO A 313 14.15 58.80 -31.78
N THR A 314 14.31 58.58 -30.46
CA THR A 314 13.75 59.33 -29.29
C THR A 314 12.40 58.94 -28.68
N GLY A 315 12.39 58.74 -27.34
CA GLY A 315 11.20 58.88 -26.49
C GLY A 315 11.16 58.05 -25.19
N LEU A 316 11.94 58.42 -24.18
CA LEU A 316 11.82 58.08 -22.73
C LEU A 316 10.59 58.79 -22.09
N PRO A 317 10.26 58.72 -20.76
CA PRO A 317 10.67 57.84 -19.63
C PRO A 317 9.51 57.45 -18.64
N CYS A 318 9.90 56.85 -17.49
CA CYS A 318 9.30 56.94 -16.13
C CYS A 318 8.03 56.11 -15.84
N SER A 319 7.74 55.61 -14.63
CA SER A 319 8.40 55.52 -13.32
C SER A 319 7.35 54.91 -12.35
N LEU A 320 7.81 54.06 -11.41
CA LEU A 320 7.27 53.74 -10.08
C LEU A 320 5.76 53.86 -9.78
N ALA A 321 5.18 52.82 -9.16
CA ALA A 321 5.00 52.78 -7.70
C ALA A 321 4.34 51.46 -7.25
N ARG A 322 4.80 51.00 -6.08
CA ARG A 322 4.34 49.85 -5.28
C ARG A 322 3.83 50.43 -3.96
N VAL A 323 3.01 49.65 -3.24
CA VAL A 323 2.30 49.89 -1.95
C VAL A 323 0.80 50.00 -2.25
N THR A 324 -0.08 49.16 -1.73
CA THR A 324 -0.13 48.40 -0.46
C THR A 324 -0.33 46.91 -0.64
#